data_AF-L5N7A2-F1
#
_entry.id   AF-L5N7A2-F1
#
_cell.length_a   1.000
_cell.length_b   1.000
_cell.length_c   1.000
_cell.angle_alpha   90.00
_cell.angle_beta   90.00
_cell.angle_gamma   90.00
#
_symmetry.space_group_name_H-M   'P 1'
#
loop_
_entity.id
_entity.type
_entity.pdbx_description
1 polymer ?
#
loop_
_entity_poly.entity_id
_entity_poly.type
_entity_poly.pdbx_seq_one_letter_code
_entity_poly.pdbx_strand_id
1 'polypeptide(L)' 'MSKIVYVQMDQGLLQKKDDLWTVKVRTLTSVHDIPYLSRAHAEELKEKAARFGSVKEAGDY' A
#
# COMPACT_ATOMS: atom_id res chain seq x y z
N MET A 1 -0.63 -5.81 17.42
CA MET A 1 -0.29 -4.65 16.56
C MET A 1 0.09 -5.17 15.18
N SER A 2 -0.71 -4.89 14.15
CA SER A 2 -0.38 -5.30 12.79
C SER A 2 0.58 -4.26 12.18
N LYS A 3 1.89 -4.51 12.21
CA LYS A 3 2.87 -3.65 11.52
C LYS A 3 2.68 -3.84 10.01
N ILE A 4 2.49 -2.74 9.29
CA ILE A 4 2.55 -2.71 7.82
C ILE A 4 4.01 -2.86 7.45
N VAL A 5 4.34 -3.90 6.70
CA VAL A 5 5.71 -4.25 6.31
C VAL A 5 6.05 -3.62 4.97
N TYR A 6 5.08 -3.58 4.05
CA TYR A 6 5.36 -3.18 2.68
C TYR A 6 4.09 -2.70 1.96
N VAL A 7 4.24 -1.67 1.12
CA VAL A 7 3.16 -1.12 0.30
C VAL A 7 3.67 -0.98 -1.13
N GLN A 8 2.97 -1.60 -2.08
CA GLN A 8 3.32 -1.57 -3.50
C GLN A 8 2.15 -1.07 -4.32
N MET A 9 2.45 -0.23 -5.31
CA MET A 9 1.51 0.15 -6.34
C MET A 9 1.79 -0.73 -7.56
N ASP A 10 0.77 -1.42 -8.04
CA ASP A 10 0.80 -2.21 -9.25
C ASP A 10 -0.21 -1.64 -10.24
N GLN A 11 0.19 -1.56 -11.50
CA GLN A 11 -0.67 -1.09 -12.57
C GLN A 11 -0.70 -2.14 -13.68
N GLY A 12 -1.71 -2.99 -13.64
CA GLY A 12 -1.92 -4.00 -14.68
C GLY A 12 -2.16 -3.36 -16.05
N LEU A 13 -1.82 -4.07 -17.13
CA LEU A 13 -1.99 -3.61 -18.52
C LEU A 13 -3.42 -3.14 -18.84
N LEU A 14 -4.43 -3.80 -18.26
CA LEU A 14 -5.84 -3.42 -18.43
C LEU A 14 -6.21 -2.15 -17.64
N GLN A 15 -5.56 -1.92 -16.49
CA GLN A 15 -5.85 -0.80 -15.60
C GLN A 15 -5.21 0.51 -16.09
N LYS A 16 -4.16 0.43 -16.93
CA LYS A 16 -3.53 1.59 -17.58
C LYS A 16 -4.48 2.39 -18.47
N LYS A 17 -5.47 1.73 -19.07
CA LYS A 17 -6.39 2.38 -20.01
C LYS A 17 -7.37 3.32 -19.31
N ASP A 18 -7.68 3.04 -18.05
CA ASP A 18 -8.63 3.78 -17.22
C ASP A 18 -7.94 4.55 -16.07
N ASP A 19 -6.60 4.66 -16.10
CA ASP A 19 -5.76 5.23 -15.03
C ASP A 19 -6.06 4.66 -13.63
N LEU A 20 -6.38 3.37 -13.59
CA LEU A 20 -6.65 2.64 -12.36
C LEU A 20 -5.37 1.97 -11.86
N TRP A 21 -5.25 1.88 -10.55
CA TRP A 21 -4.10 1.38 -9.83
C TRP A 21 -4.56 0.39 -8.77
N THR A 22 -3.75 -0.63 -8.54
CA THR A 22 -3.95 -1.58 -7.44
C THR A 22 -2.90 -1.32 -6.39
N VAL A 23 -3.31 -1.07 -5.14
CA VAL A 23 -2.38 -0.93 -4.01
C VAL A 23 -2.36 -2.24 -3.24
N LYS A 24 -1.19 -2.85 -3.13
CA LYS A 24 -0.94 -4.03 -2.31
C LYS A 24 -0.32 -3.62 -0.99
N VAL A 25 -1.03 -3.86 0.10
CA VAL A 25 -0.57 -3.59 1.47
C VAL A 25 -0.28 -4.93 2.14
N ARG A 26 1.00 -5.19 2.43
CA ARG A 26 1.44 -6.38 3.15
C ARG A 26 1.74 -6.00 4.60
N THR A 27 1.06 -6.67 5.51
CA THR A 27 1.33 -6.64 6.95
C THR A 27 2.13 -7.89 7.33
N LEU A 28 2.57 -7.98 8.59
CA LEU A 28 3.27 -9.18 9.10
C LEU A 28 2.47 -10.47 8.96
N THR A 29 1.14 -10.38 8.94
CA THR A 29 0.26 -11.56 9.00
C THR A 29 -0.63 -11.72 7.77
N SER A 30 -0.79 -10.67 6.95
CA SER A 30 -1.78 -10.64 5.88
C SER A 30 -1.33 -9.81 4.69
N VAL A 31 -1.88 -10.11 3.52
CA VAL A 31 -1.76 -9.29 2.32
C VAL A 31 -3.15 -8.78 1.96
N HIS A 32 -3.28 -7.47 1.76
CA HIS A 32 -4.50 -6.82 1.33
C HIS A 32 -4.27 -6.15 -0.02
N ASP A 33 -5.01 -6.60 -1.03
CA ASP A 33 -5.00 -6.00 -2.36
C ASP A 33 -6.22 -5.08 -2.47
N ILE A 34 -5.98 -3.80 -2.77
CA ILE A 34 -7.01 -2.78 -2.97
C ILE A 34 -6.97 -2.40 -4.46
N PRO A 35 -7.80 -3.02 -5.31
CA PRO A 35 -7.82 -2.75 -6.74
C PRO A 35 -8.62 -1.49 -7.07
N TYR A 36 -8.45 -1.00 -8.29
CA TYR A 36 -9.26 0.07 -8.92
C TYR A 36 -9.24 1.42 -8.20
N LEU A 37 -8.09 1.81 -7.66
CA LEU A 37 -7.87 3.15 -7.13
C LEU A 37 -7.45 4.10 -8.26
N SER A 38 -7.92 5.35 -8.22
CA SER A 38 -7.31 6.39 -9.04
C SER A 38 -5.88 6.66 -8.57
N ARG A 39 -5.03 7.18 -9.46
CA ARG A 39 -3.63 7.49 -9.12
C ARG A 39 -3.48 8.32 -7.84
N ALA A 40 -4.26 9.40 -7.72
CA ALA A 40 -4.22 10.29 -6.55
C ALA A 40 -4.57 9.56 -5.25
N HIS A 41 -5.60 8.70 -5.26
CA HIS A 41 -5.94 7.90 -4.09
C HIS A 41 -4.89 6.83 -3.79
N ALA A 42 -4.31 6.21 -4.81
CA ALA A 42 -3.26 5.22 -4.62
C ALA A 42 -1.98 5.82 -4.01
N GLU A 43 -1.59 7.02 -4.46
CA GLU A 43 -0.47 7.78 -3.87
C GLU A 43 -0.76 8.21 -2.43
N GLU A 44 -1.97 8.70 -2.15
CA GLU A 44 -2.39 9.06 -0.78
C GLU A 44 -2.36 7.85 0.15
N LEU A 45 -2.85 6.69 -0.32
CA LEU A 45 -2.90 5.46 0.46
C LEU A 45 -1.49 4.92 0.72
N LYS A 46 -0.59 5.04 -0.27
CA LYS A 46 0.84 4.74 -0.09
C LYS A 46 1.49 5.66 0.94
N GLU A 47 1.23 6.96 0.87
CA GLU A 47 1.81 7.90 1.84
C GLU A 47 1.28 7.66 3.26
N LYS A 48 -0.04 7.48 3.41
CA LYS A 48 -0.66 7.16 4.70
C LYS A 48 -0.11 5.85 5.25
N ALA A 49 -0.08 4.79 4.44
CA ALA A 49 0.44 3.50 4.87
C ALA A 49 1.94 3.53 5.14
N ALA A 50 2.72 4.36 4.43
CA ALA A 50 4.12 4.61 4.75
C ALA A 50 4.29 5.39 6.06
N ARG A 51 3.40 6.34 6.39
CA ARG A 51 3.40 7.01 7.71
C ARG A 51 3.07 6.05 8.86
N PHE A 52 2.11 5.14 8.65
CA PHE A 52 1.77 4.11 9.63
C PHE A 52 2.86 3.01 9.73
N GLY A 53 3.51 2.67 8.62
CA GLY A 53 4.61 1.68 8.55
C GLY A 53 5.97 2.22 8.99
N SER A 54 6.25 3.50 8.77
CA SER A 54 7.44 4.23 9.26
C SER A 54 7.32 4.67 10.73
N VAL A 55 6.31 4.20 11.46
CA VAL A 55 6.48 4.01 12.91
C VAL A 55 7.43 2.82 13.08
N LYS A 56 8.71 3.07 12.78
CA LYS A 56 9.82 2.29 13.28
C LYS A 56 9.75 2.36 14.80
N GLU A 57 9.16 1.32 15.37
CA GLU A 57 9.69 0.58 16.51
C GLU A 57 10.11 1.43 17.71
N ALA A 58 9.22 1.51 18.69
CA ALA A 58 9.66 1.15 20.04
C ALA A 58 10.17 -0.30 19.99
N GLY A 59 11.47 -0.50 20.18
CA GLY A 59 12.09 -1.83 20.34
C GLY A 59 12.95 -2.27 19.17
N ASP A 60 14.01 -1.50 18.88
CA ASP A 60 15.32 -2.08 18.56
C ASP A 60 15.70 -2.97 19.77
N TYR A 61 15.78 -4.30 19.62
CA TYR A 61 16.56 -5.30 20.38
C TYR A 61 16.12 -6.73 20.01
#